data_AF-A0A834FNV9-F1
#
_entry.id   AF-A0A834FNV9-F1
#
_cell.length_a   1.000
_cell.length_b   1.000
_cell.length_c   1.000
_cell.angle_alpha   90.00
_cell.angle_beta   90.00
_cell.angle_gamma   90.00
#
_symmetry.space_group_name_H-M   'P 1'
#
loop_
_entity.id
_entity.type
_entity.pdbx_description
1 polymer ?
#
loop_
_entity_poly.entity_id
_entity_poly.type
_entity_poly.pdbx_seq_one_letter_code
_entity_poly.pdbx_strand_id
1 'polypeptide(L)'
;MEKRGRYAASSIRLLCRNCFQPVASGSDIRLLENAHYVNINPDFKNHFKVGGKVMLPRTFEDWEPGCRISCSNRNCNKEWGFEMKYKKAFYLPNMAISNFALETPHERLTVKKWKDVPFAVEDFNFEQYCLDHYPDLFD
;
A
#
# COMPACT_ATOMS: atom_id res chain seq x y z
N MET A 1 13.11 -6.52 -21.69
CA MET A 1 13.64 -5.49 -20.79
C MET A 1 12.87 -5.56 -19.49
N GLU A 2 13.53 -6.05 -18.43
CA GLU A 2 12.96 -6.04 -17.09
C GLU A 2 12.75 -4.59 -16.65
N LYS A 3 11.50 -4.20 -16.40
CA LYS A 3 11.16 -2.85 -15.97
C LYS A 3 11.49 -2.62 -14.48
N ARG A 4 11.63 -3.71 -13.71
CA ARG A 4 11.79 -3.69 -12.26
C ARG A 4 13.20 -3.20 -11.89
N GLY A 5 13.28 -2.27 -10.95
CA GLY A 5 14.56 -1.71 -10.49
C GLY A 5 15.13 -0.57 -11.35
N ARG A 6 14.36 -0.03 -12.30
CA ARG A 6 14.78 1.17 -13.07
C ARG A 6 14.93 2.41 -12.17
N TYR A 7 14.12 2.50 -11.11
CA TYR A 7 14.13 3.60 -10.16
C TYR A 7 14.26 3.09 -8.72
N ALA A 8 14.91 3.89 -7.88
CA ALA A 8 14.87 3.69 -6.43
C ALA A 8 13.43 3.87 -5.94
N ALA A 9 12.95 3.01 -5.03
CA ALA A 9 11.59 3.06 -4.52
C ALA A 9 11.26 4.42 -3.89
N SER A 10 12.22 5.03 -3.18
CA SER A 10 12.12 6.37 -2.58
C SER A 10 11.99 7.52 -3.59
N SER A 11 12.36 7.30 -4.85
CA SER A 11 12.20 8.28 -5.93
C SER A 11 10.84 8.19 -6.64
N ILE A 12 10.02 7.21 -6.27
CA ILE A 12 8.69 7.01 -6.83
C ILE A 12 7.64 7.54 -5.87
N ARG A 13 6.71 8.35 -6.38
CA ARG A 13 5.49 8.70 -5.65
C ARG A 13 4.31 7.95 -6.22
N LEU A 14 3.43 7.49 -5.33
CA LEU A 14 2.10 6.99 -5.67
C LEU A 14 1.11 8.14 -5.54
N LEU A 15 0.32 8.33 -6.59
CA LEU A 15 -0.67 9.39 -6.68
C LEU A 15 -2.04 8.76 -6.87
N CYS A 16 -3.06 9.35 -6.26
CA CYS A 16 -4.44 8.95 -6.54
C CYS A 16 -4.72 9.02 -8.05
N ARG A 17 -5.23 7.95 -8.65
CA ARG A 17 -5.48 7.95 -10.11
C ARG A 17 -6.57 8.92 -10.56
N ASN A 18 -7.42 9.40 -9.65
CA ASN A 18 -8.49 10.33 -9.96
C ASN A 18 -8.08 11.80 -9.76
N CYS A 19 -7.56 12.17 -8.59
CA CYS A 19 -7.22 13.57 -8.29
C CYS A 19 -5.73 13.89 -8.36
N PHE A 20 -4.87 12.90 -8.62
CA PHE A 20 -3.40 13.03 -8.65
C PHE A 20 -2.77 13.62 -7.39
N GLN A 21 -3.45 13.59 -6.25
CA GLN A 21 -2.83 13.89 -4.97
C GLN A 21 -1.72 12.85 -4.69
N PRO A 22 -0.48 13.25 -4.37
CA PRO A 22 0.54 12.36 -3.85
C PRO A 22 0.11 11.82 -2.48
N VAL A 23 0.21 10.51 -2.29
CA VAL A 23 -0.35 9.83 -1.11
C VAL A 23 0.60 8.83 -0.48
N ALA A 24 1.63 8.35 -1.20
CA ALA A 24 2.65 7.47 -0.63
C ALA A 24 3.96 7.54 -1.44
N SER A 25 5.06 7.13 -0.83
CA SER A 25 6.31 6.81 -1.52
C SER A 25 6.30 5.34 -1.97
N GLY A 26 7.03 5.01 -3.03
CA GLY A 26 7.32 3.62 -3.39
C GLY A 26 8.07 2.87 -2.29
N SER A 27 8.85 3.58 -1.48
CA SER A 27 9.55 3.02 -0.30
C SER A 27 8.62 2.61 0.83
N ASP A 28 7.36 3.06 0.82
CA ASP A 28 6.37 2.71 1.85
C ASP A 28 5.70 1.36 1.54
N ILE A 29 5.98 0.76 0.37
CA ILE A 29 5.32 -0.45 -0.10
C ILE A 29 6.11 -1.69 0.31
N ARG A 30 5.42 -2.70 0.84
CA ARG A 30 5.99 -4.02 1.10
C ARG A 30 5.12 -5.14 0.51
N LEU A 31 5.78 -6.23 0.13
CA LEU A 31 5.15 -7.46 -0.31
C LEU A 31 4.91 -8.37 0.89
N LEU A 32 3.65 -8.49 1.30
CA LEU A 32 3.20 -9.35 2.37
C LEU A 32 2.81 -10.73 1.81
N GLU A 33 3.39 -11.79 2.40
CA GLU A 33 3.11 -13.20 2.07
C GLU A 33 3.20 -13.54 0.57
N ASN A 34 4.12 -12.89 -0.15
CA ASN A 34 4.30 -13.05 -1.61
C ASN A 34 3.05 -12.74 -2.46
N ALA A 35 2.01 -12.12 -1.89
CA ALA A 35 0.71 -11.96 -2.54
C ALA A 35 0.13 -10.54 -2.43
N HIS A 36 0.33 -9.86 -1.31
CA HIS A 36 -0.36 -8.62 -0.98
C HIS A 36 0.62 -7.44 -0.95
N TYR A 37 0.22 -6.29 -1.48
CA TYR A 37 1.08 -5.10 -1.53
C TYR A 37 0.51 -4.05 -0.60
N VAL A 38 1.18 -3.90 0.53
CA VAL A 38 0.72 -3.09 1.66
C VAL A 38 1.54 -1.83 1.82
N ASN A 39 0.91 -0.76 2.31
CA ASN A 39 1.60 0.42 2.79
C ASN A 39 1.95 0.25 4.28
N ILE A 40 3.21 0.46 4.66
CA ILE A 40 3.68 0.34 6.06
C ILE A 40 3.87 1.71 6.76
N ASN A 41 3.71 2.82 6.04
CA ASN A 41 3.87 4.15 6.61
C ASN A 41 2.64 4.51 7.48
N PRO A 42 2.82 4.80 8.79
CA PRO A 42 1.71 5.08 9.71
C PRO A 42 0.95 6.37 9.36
N ASP A 43 1.58 7.31 8.66
CA ASP A 43 0.94 8.55 8.21
C ASP A 43 0.02 8.34 7.01
N PHE A 44 0.08 7.16 6.36
CA PHE A 44 -0.79 6.85 5.22
C PHE A 44 -2.28 6.92 5.59
N LYS A 45 -2.63 6.69 6.87
CA LYS A 45 -4.00 6.85 7.40
C LYS A 45 -4.60 8.24 7.18
N ASN A 46 -3.77 9.27 7.01
CA ASN A 46 -4.24 10.62 6.73
C ASN A 46 -4.71 10.81 5.27
N HIS A 47 -4.32 9.90 4.37
CA HIS A 47 -4.61 9.99 2.93
C HIS A 47 -5.83 9.19 2.48
N PHE A 48 -6.37 8.32 3.33
CA PHE A 48 -7.56 7.55 3.03
C PHE A 48 -8.63 7.67 4.10
N LYS A 49 -9.85 7.33 3.72
CA LYS A 49 -10.96 7.09 4.63
C LYS A 49 -11.47 5.67 4.46
N VAL A 50 -11.98 5.12 5.55
CA VAL A 50 -12.55 3.78 5.61
C VAL A 50 -14.03 3.81 5.21
N GLY A 51 -14.43 2.81 4.42
CA GLY A 51 -15.80 2.58 3.99
C GLY A 51 -16.39 1.32 4.61
N GLY A 52 -17.21 0.60 3.84
CA GLY A 52 -17.81 -0.66 4.28
C GLY A 52 -16.81 -1.79 4.46
N LYS A 53 -17.15 -2.74 5.34
CA LYS A 53 -16.38 -3.96 5.58
C LYS A 53 -16.29 -4.80 4.30
N VAL A 54 -15.10 -5.31 4.02
CA VAL A 54 -14.88 -6.25 2.92
C VAL A 54 -15.24 -7.66 3.39
N MET A 55 -16.08 -8.33 2.62
CA MET A 55 -16.48 -9.71 2.86
C MET A 55 -15.82 -10.59 1.80
N LEU A 56 -14.97 -11.51 2.24
CA LEU A 56 -14.36 -12.52 1.38
C LEU A 56 -15.04 -13.87 1.66
N PRO A 57 -15.22 -14.73 0.65
CA PRO A 57 -15.85 -16.03 0.82
C PRO A 57 -14.96 -17.05 1.54
N ARG A 58 -13.75 -16.64 1.95
CA ARG A 58 -12.71 -17.49 2.55
C ARG A 58 -12.08 -16.76 3.72
N THR A 59 -11.61 -17.54 4.70
CA THR A 59 -10.79 -17.07 5.82
C THR A 59 -9.32 -17.34 5.53
N PHE A 60 -8.44 -16.56 6.13
CA PHE A 60 -7.00 -16.72 6.05
C PHE A 60 -6.43 -16.83 7.47
N GLU A 61 -5.36 -17.59 7.64
CA GLU A 61 -4.78 -17.87 8.96
C GLU A 61 -4.13 -16.62 9.57
N ASP A 62 -3.33 -15.93 8.77
CA ASP A 62 -2.52 -14.79 9.21
C ASP A 62 -3.21 -13.43 9.07
N TRP A 63 -4.33 -13.33 8.34
CA TRP A 63 -5.02 -12.04 8.16
C TRP A 63 -6.53 -12.11 7.94
N GLU A 64 -7.20 -10.99 8.22
CA GLU A 64 -8.64 -10.82 8.00
C GLU A 64 -8.92 -9.55 7.18
N PRO A 65 -9.92 -9.53 6.28
CA PRO A 65 -10.31 -8.32 5.58
C PRO A 65 -10.95 -7.31 6.53
N GLY A 66 -10.44 -6.07 6.51
CA GLY A 66 -10.99 -4.90 7.17
C GLY A 66 -11.95 -4.13 6.27
N CYS A 67 -11.89 -2.80 6.29
CA CYS A 67 -12.77 -1.96 5.49
C CYS A 67 -12.14 -1.56 4.14
N ARG A 68 -12.99 -1.20 3.16
CA ARG A 68 -12.51 -0.57 1.93
C ARG A 68 -11.83 0.77 2.26
N ILE A 69 -10.77 1.09 1.53
CA ILE A 69 -10.09 2.38 1.65
C ILE A 69 -10.27 3.20 0.37
N SER A 70 -10.53 4.48 0.54
CA SER A 70 -10.72 5.42 -0.57
C SER A 70 -10.03 6.75 -0.30
N CYS A 71 -9.68 7.46 -1.36
CA CYS A 71 -9.05 8.77 -1.30
C CYS A 71 -9.82 9.75 -0.38
N SER A 72 -9.13 10.31 0.62
CA SER A 72 -9.68 11.32 1.53
C SER A 72 -9.63 12.74 0.96
N ASN A 73 -8.92 12.96 -0.16
CA ASN A 73 -8.73 14.29 -0.71
C ASN A 73 -10.03 14.87 -1.30
N ARG A 74 -10.56 15.91 -0.65
CA ARG A 74 -11.77 16.66 -1.06
C ARG A 74 -12.93 15.71 -1.40
N ASN A 75 -13.51 15.85 -2.59
CA ASN A 75 -14.63 15.05 -3.10
C ASN A 75 -14.19 13.87 -3.99
N CYS A 76 -12.91 13.46 -3.93
CA CYS A 76 -12.35 12.49 -4.88
C CYS A 76 -12.93 11.07 -4.73
N ASN A 77 -12.97 10.52 -3.51
CA ASN A 77 -13.61 9.23 -3.18
C ASN A 77 -13.15 8.01 -3.99
N LYS A 78 -12.05 8.08 -4.73
CA LYS A 78 -11.56 6.96 -5.53
C LYS A 78 -11.17 5.80 -4.61
N GLU A 79 -11.82 4.66 -4.75
CA GLU A 79 -11.43 3.43 -4.06
C GLU A 79 -10.01 3.01 -4.47
N TRP A 80 -9.21 2.60 -3.49
CA TRP A 80 -7.81 2.20 -3.68
C TRP A 80 -7.55 0.74 -3.35
N GLY A 81 -8.33 0.17 -2.43
CA GLY A 81 -8.17 -1.20 -1.95
C GLY A 81 -8.93 -1.40 -0.65
N PHE A 82 -8.33 -2.11 0.30
CA PHE A 82 -8.93 -2.37 1.60
C PHE A 82 -7.86 -2.59 2.69
N GLU A 83 -8.25 -2.43 3.95
CA GLU A 83 -7.40 -2.74 5.09
C GLU A 83 -7.27 -4.26 5.26
N MET A 84 -6.06 -4.73 5.57
CA MET A 84 -5.82 -6.10 5.99
C MET A 84 -5.45 -6.09 7.47
N LYS A 85 -6.22 -6.79 8.29
CA LYS A 85 -5.89 -7.00 9.70
C LYS A 85 -4.91 -8.17 9.79
N TYR A 86 -3.62 -7.87 9.89
CA TYR A 86 -2.53 -8.84 9.95
C TYR A 86 -2.24 -9.28 11.39
N LYS A 87 -2.05 -10.59 11.59
CA LYS A 87 -1.78 -11.25 12.88
C LYS A 87 -2.68 -10.76 14.03
N LYS A 88 -3.94 -10.45 13.70
CA LYS A 88 -4.96 -9.92 14.61
C LYS A 88 -4.61 -8.61 15.33
N ALA A 89 -3.52 -7.94 14.97
CA ALA A 89 -2.99 -6.78 15.68
C ALA A 89 -2.89 -5.51 14.83
N PHE A 90 -2.50 -5.63 13.56
CA PHE A 90 -2.12 -4.48 12.73
C PHE A 90 -3.04 -4.32 11.53
N TYR A 91 -3.45 -3.09 11.23
CA TYR A 91 -4.15 -2.79 9.98
C TYR A 91 -3.16 -2.28 8.94
N LEU A 92 -2.96 -3.07 7.89
CA LEU A 92 -2.09 -2.78 6.76
C LEU A 92 -2.93 -2.44 5.53
N PRO A 93 -2.87 -1.21 4.99
CA PRO A 93 -3.60 -0.82 3.80
C PRO A 93 -3.09 -1.58 2.55
N ASN A 94 -3.88 -2.53 2.04
CA ASN A 94 -3.57 -3.26 0.81
C ASN A 94 -4.08 -2.51 -0.40
N MET A 95 -3.18 -2.22 -1.33
CA MET A 95 -3.40 -1.30 -2.43
C MET A 95 -3.46 -2.01 -3.78
N ALA A 96 -4.48 -1.70 -4.58
CA ALA A 96 -4.54 -2.11 -5.96
C ALA A 96 -3.83 -1.08 -6.85
N ILE A 97 -2.67 -1.43 -7.40
CA ILE A 97 -1.82 -0.50 -8.17
C ILE A 97 -2.56 0.20 -9.33
N SER A 98 -3.55 -0.46 -9.92
CA SER A 98 -4.37 0.09 -11.00
C SER A 98 -5.23 1.29 -10.57
N ASN A 99 -5.35 1.57 -9.27
CA ASN A 99 -6.02 2.75 -8.71
C ASN A 99 -5.06 3.91 -8.44
N PHE A 100 -3.79 3.78 -8.82
CA PHE A 100 -2.77 4.80 -8.64
C PHE A 100 -2.08 5.14 -9.97
N ALA A 101 -1.56 6.37 -10.03
CA ALA A 101 -0.53 6.76 -10.98
C ALA A 101 0.82 6.76 -10.26
N LEU A 102 1.89 6.47 -10.99
CA LEU A 102 3.26 6.51 -10.49
C LEU A 102 3.97 7.72 -11.08
N GLU A 103 4.45 8.60 -10.23
CA GLU A 103 5.34 9.70 -10.62
C GLU A 103 6.77 9.26 -10.37
N THR A 104 7.53 9.14 -11.44
CA THR A 104 8.97 8.84 -11.44
C THR A 104 9.73 10.15 -11.60
N PRO A 105 11.07 10.15 -11.46
CA PRO A 105 11.87 11.35 -11.74
C PRO A 105 11.73 11.92 -13.16
N HIS A 106 11.29 11.11 -14.13
CA HIS A 106 11.25 11.49 -15.54
C HIS A 106 9.82 11.70 -16.06
N GLU A 107 8.90 10.85 -15.62
CA GLU A 107 7.56 10.79 -16.18
C GLU A 107 6.54 10.27 -15.17
N ARG A 108 5.26 10.54 -15.46
CA ARG A 108 4.14 9.90 -14.81
C ARG A 108 3.62 8.76 -15.69
N LEU A 109 3.47 7.58 -15.10
CA LEU A 109 2.91 6.41 -15.79
C LEU A 109 1.83 5.71 -14.97
N THR A 110 1.12 4.78 -15.61
CA THR A 110 0.18 3.88 -14.95
C THR A 110 0.52 2.44 -15.31
N VAL A 111 0.26 1.52 -14.38
CA VAL A 111 0.44 0.08 -14.60
C VAL A 111 -0.80 -0.68 -14.14
N LYS A 112 -1.03 -1.86 -14.71
CA LYS A 112 -2.18 -2.70 -14.37
C LYS A 112 -1.88 -3.70 -13.25
N LYS A 113 -0.62 -4.12 -13.09
CA LYS A 113 -0.20 -5.14 -12.13
C LYS A 113 1.06 -4.69 -11.40
N TRP A 114 1.21 -5.11 -10.15
CA TRP A 114 2.35 -4.74 -9.32
C TRP A 114 3.68 -5.22 -9.88
N LYS A 115 3.71 -6.38 -10.56
CA LYS A 115 4.91 -6.89 -11.24
C LYS A 115 5.43 -5.98 -12.36
N ASP A 116 4.61 -5.04 -12.84
CA ASP A 116 4.97 -4.13 -13.94
C ASP A 116 5.49 -2.77 -13.42
N VAL A 117 5.59 -2.56 -12.11
CA VAL A 117 6.11 -1.30 -11.53
C VAL A 117 7.61 -1.15 -11.81
N PRO A 118 8.10 0.09 -11.95
CA PRO A 118 9.48 0.34 -12.38
C PRO A 118 10.50 0.36 -11.23
N PHE A 119 10.15 -0.14 -10.04
CA PHE A 119 10.99 -0.16 -8.84
C PHE A 119 10.92 -1.54 -8.17
N ALA A 120 11.90 -1.86 -7.33
CA ALA A 120 11.86 -3.07 -6.51
C ALA A 120 10.93 -2.86 -5.31
N VAL A 121 10.13 -3.88 -4.98
CA VAL A 121 9.30 -3.91 -3.78
C VAL A 121 9.92 -4.97 -2.88
N GLU A 122 10.29 -4.57 -1.67
CA GLU A 122 10.85 -5.44 -0.64
C GLU A 122 9.77 -6.26 0.04
N ASP A 123 10.15 -7.41 0.58
CA ASP A 123 9.25 -8.25 1.37
C ASP A 123 8.96 -7.60 2.72
N PHE A 124 7.74 -7.83 3.22
CA PHE A 124 7.34 -7.36 4.54
C PHE A 124 8.07 -8.17 5.63
N ASN A 125 8.78 -7.46 6.51
CA ASN A 125 9.41 -8.04 7.70
C ASN A 125 8.62 -7.64 8.94
N PHE A 126 7.98 -8.62 9.58
CA PHE A 126 7.14 -8.39 10.75
C PHE A 126 7.92 -7.90 11.97
N GLU A 127 9.08 -8.48 12.25
CA GLU A 127 9.91 -8.09 13.40
C GLU A 127 10.38 -6.64 13.24
N GLN A 128 10.89 -6.30 12.05
CA GLN A 128 11.32 -4.93 11.76
C GLN A 128 10.15 -3.94 11.86
N TYR A 129 8.98 -4.29 11.33
CA TYR A 129 7.79 -3.44 11.44
C TYR A 129 7.39 -3.20 12.91
N CYS A 130 7.43 -4.23 13.75
CA CYS A 130 7.16 -4.08 15.17
C CYS A 130 8.20 -3.20 15.86
N LEU A 131 9.50 -3.38 15.57
CA LEU A 131 10.57 -2.53 16.12
C LEU A 131 10.42 -1.06 15.71
N ASP A 132 10.07 -0.80 14.45
CA ASP A 132 9.98 0.56 13.91
C ASP A 132 8.75 1.33 14.41
N HIS A 133 7.65 0.64 14.73
CA HIS A 133 6.37 1.27 15.04
C HIS A 133 5.86 1.04 16.47
N TYR A 134 6.40 0.02 17.15
CA TYR A 134 6.00 -0.40 18.49
C TYR A 134 7.23 -0.85 19.30
N PRO A 135 8.23 0.03 19.47
CA PRO A 135 9.47 -0.33 20.16
C PRO A 135 9.21 -0.84 21.60
N ASP A 136 8.20 -0.28 22.27
CA ASP A 136 7.78 -0.64 23.62
C ASP A 136 7.29 -2.10 23.77
N LEU A 137 7.11 -2.86 22.67
CA LEU A 137 6.77 -4.29 22.74
C LEU A 137 7.97 -5.20 23.05
N PHE A 138 9.20 -4.66 22.95
CA PHE A 138 10.44 -5.42 23.12
C PHE A 138 11.26 -5.00 24.36
N ASP A 139 10.74 -4.07 25.15
CA ASP A 139 11.25 -3.69 26.48
C ASP A 139 10.55 -4.50 27.59
#